data_AF-A0A933Z3E2-F1
#
_entry.id   AF-A0A933Z3E2-F1
#
_cell.length_a   1.000
_cell.length_b   1.000
_cell.length_c   1.000
_cell.angle_alpha   90.00
_cell.angle_beta   90.00
_cell.angle_gamma   90.00
#
_symmetry.space_group_name_H-M   'P 1'
#
loop_
_entity.id
_entity.type
_entity.pdbx_description
1 polymer ?
#
loop_
_entity_poly.entity_id
_entity_poly.type
_entity_poly.pdbx_seq_one_letter_code
_entity_poly.pdbx_strand_id
1 'polypeptide(L)'
;METHPDQLPEIEAKPGFLGTFTLGCKVWAREMRRLLASQAKLHEVRQLEARLSEEMALLAKLEAASGPEKNLCLRQVEMLKIEIARLRREQEAASQRPPCQPGAATDDASGEPKP
;
A
#
# COMPACT_ATOMS: atom_id res chain seq x y z
N MET A 1 -47.81 46.38 -8.81
CA MET A 1 -46.87 46.18 -7.70
C MET A 1 -46.42 44.74 -7.76
N GLU A 2 -45.40 44.47 -8.57
CA GLU A 2 -44.89 43.11 -8.78
C GLU A 2 -43.67 42.94 -7.86
N THR A 3 -43.79 42.03 -6.91
CA THR A 3 -42.70 41.66 -6.00
C THR A 3 -41.88 40.55 -6.64
N HIS A 4 -40.67 40.88 -7.07
CA HIS A 4 -39.67 39.94 -7.58
C HIS A 4 -39.32 38.90 -6.50
N PRO A 5 -39.44 37.59 -6.78
CA PRO A 5 -39.03 36.53 -5.88
C PRO A 5 -37.65 36.03 -6.31
N ASP A 6 -36.60 36.78 -6.06
CA ASP A 6 -35.25 36.28 -6.25
C ASP A 6 -34.33 37.01 -5.30
N GLN A 7 -33.81 36.26 -4.32
CA GLN A 7 -32.48 36.34 -3.71
C GLN A 7 -32.56 35.54 -2.41
N LEU A 8 -32.58 34.21 -2.52
CA LEU A 8 -32.14 33.36 -1.42
C LEU A 8 -30.61 33.52 -1.32
N PRO A 9 -30.06 33.90 -0.15
CA PRO A 9 -28.62 33.96 0.00
C PRO A 9 -28.07 32.53 -0.16
N GLU A 10 -27.26 32.33 -1.18
CA GLU A 10 -26.40 31.18 -1.33
C GLU A 10 -25.41 31.22 -0.16
N ILE A 11 -25.80 30.62 0.96
CA ILE A 11 -24.91 30.42 2.10
C ILE A 11 -23.89 29.40 1.61
N GLU A 12 -22.79 29.89 1.05
CA GLU A 12 -21.53 29.15 0.95
C GLU A 12 -21.26 28.58 2.35
N ALA A 13 -21.64 27.32 2.53
CA ALA A 13 -21.47 26.60 3.77
C ALA A 13 -19.97 26.31 3.91
N LYS A 14 -19.23 27.32 4.37
CA LYS A 14 -17.86 27.15 4.85
C LYS A 14 -17.88 25.95 5.80
N PRO A 15 -17.11 24.90 5.52
CA PRO A 15 -17.11 23.73 6.37
C PRO A 15 -16.78 24.20 7.78
N GLY A 16 -17.74 24.07 8.69
CA GLY A 16 -17.54 24.44 10.08
C GLY A 16 -16.39 23.63 10.68
N PHE A 17 -15.99 23.94 11.91
CA PHE A 17 -14.90 23.25 12.61
C PHE A 17 -14.97 21.71 12.52
N LEU A 18 -16.19 21.15 12.62
CA LEU A 18 -16.43 19.70 12.45
C LEU A 18 -16.12 19.21 11.02
N GLY A 19 -16.45 19.99 9.99
CA GLY A 19 -16.14 19.68 8.59
C GLY A 19 -14.64 19.66 8.30
N THR A 20 -13.89 20.62 8.84
CA THR A 20 -12.43 20.64 8.72
C THR A 20 -11.77 19.50 9.51
N PHE A 21 -12.29 19.19 10.71
CA PHE A 21 -11.77 18.10 11.54
C PHE A 21 -11.99 16.73 10.90
N THR A 22 -13.20 16.46 10.40
CA THR A 22 -13.50 15.19 9.71
C THR A 22 -12.67 15.00 8.44
N LEU A 23 -12.40 16.08 7.69
CA LEU A 23 -11.48 16.04 6.55
C LEU A 23 -10.06 15.67 6.99
N GLY A 24 -9.56 16.27 8.07
CA GLY A 24 -8.27 15.93 8.68
C GLY A 24 -8.20 14.45 9.10
N CYS A 25 -9.22 13.94 9.80
CA CYS A 25 -9.31 12.53 10.18
C CYS A 25 -9.32 11.60 8.97
N LYS A 26 -10.01 11.96 7.89
CA LYS A 26 -10.09 11.13 6.66
C LYS A 26 -8.74 11.02 5.97
N VAL A 27 -7.99 12.12 5.89
CA VAL A 27 -6.62 12.14 5.35
C VAL A 27 -5.68 11.34 6.25
N TRP A 28 -5.75 11.55 7.56
CA TRP A 28 -4.94 10.82 8.54
C TRP A 28 -5.20 9.31 8.48
N ALA A 29 -6.46 8.88 8.46
CA ALA A 29 -6.83 7.47 8.35
C ALA A 29 -6.37 6.83 7.03
N ARG A 30 -6.29 7.60 5.94
CA ARG A 30 -5.74 7.11 4.67
C ARG A 30 -4.24 6.88 4.78
N GLU A 31 -3.52 7.79 5.42
CA GLU A 31 -2.08 7.66 5.60
C GLU A 31 -1.72 6.55 6.60
N MET A 32 -2.48 6.43 7.69
CA MET A 32 -2.34 5.31 8.64
C MET A 32 -2.56 3.96 7.98
N ARG A 33 -3.54 3.83 7.07
CA ARG A 33 -3.74 2.59 6.30
C ARG A 33 -2.54 2.25 5.42
N ARG A 34 -1.89 3.25 4.81
CA ARG A 34 -0.67 3.04 4.01
C ARG A 34 0.49 2.58 4.87
N LEU A 35 0.70 3.23 6.03
CA LEU A 35 1.72 2.85 7.00
C LEU A 35 1.49 1.42 7.50
N LEU A 36 0.26 1.07 7.89
CA LEU A 36 -0.08 -0.28 8.34
C LEU A 36 0.13 -1.32 7.25
N ALA A 37 -0.25 -1.05 6.00
CA ALA A 37 0.00 -1.96 4.89
C ALA A 37 1.50 -2.19 4.64
N SER A 38 2.32 -1.15 4.78
CA SER A 38 3.78 -1.27 4.67
C SER A 38 4.38 -2.10 5.81
N GLN A 39 3.87 -1.93 7.04
CA GLN A 39 4.31 -2.70 8.19
C GLN A 39 3.89 -4.16 8.13
N ALA A 40 2.69 -4.47 7.62
CA ALA A 40 2.23 -5.84 7.45
C ALA A 40 3.18 -6.64 6.52
N LYS A 41 3.62 -6.03 5.41
CA LYS A 41 4.60 -6.63 4.50
C LYS A 41 5.96 -6.84 5.16
N LEU A 42 6.43 -5.86 5.94
CA LEU A 42 7.67 -6.01 6.73
C LEU A 42 7.57 -7.15 7.75
N HIS A 43 6.40 -7.30 8.38
CA HIS A 43 6.16 -8.37 9.34
C HIS A 43 6.20 -9.74 8.67
N GLU A 44 5.60 -9.88 7.49
CA GLU A 44 5.64 -11.11 6.70
C GLU A 44 7.07 -11.53 6.36
N VAL A 45 7.91 -10.59 5.92
CA VAL A 45 9.34 -10.84 5.65
C VAL A 45 10.07 -11.28 6.92
N ARG A 46 9.87 -10.58 8.04
CA ARG A 46 10.50 -10.96 9.34
C ARG A 46 10.07 -12.34 9.81
N GLN A 47 8.81 -12.70 9.62
CA GLN A 47 8.30 -14.01 10.00
C GLN A 47 8.92 -15.12 9.15
N LEU A 48 9.09 -14.89 7.84
CA LEU A 48 9.77 -15.84 6.96
C LEU A 48 11.26 -15.96 7.31
N GLU A 49 11.93 -14.86 7.67
CA GLU A 49 13.32 -14.88 8.16
C GLU A 49 13.48 -15.69 9.46
N ALA A 50 12.54 -15.56 10.39
CA ALA A 50 12.52 -16.36 11.62
C ALA A 50 12.34 -17.85 11.33
N ARG A 51 11.43 -18.22 10.42
CA ARG A 51 11.27 -19.61 9.98
C ARG A 51 12.53 -20.14 9.29
N LEU A 52 13.18 -19.32 8.47
CA LEU A 52 14.43 -19.69 7.81
C LEU A 52 15.54 -19.98 8.83
N SER A 53 15.65 -19.18 9.90
CA SER A 53 16.66 -19.40 10.93
C SER A 53 16.38 -20.67 11.75
N GLU A 54 15.12 -20.97 12.04
CA GLU A 54 14.70 -22.23 12.66
C GLU A 54 15.06 -23.45 11.79
N GLU A 55 14.73 -23.43 10.51
CA GLU A 55 15.05 -24.51 9.57
C GLU A 55 16.56 -24.69 9.40
N MET A 56 17.33 -23.60 9.34
CA MET A 56 18.80 -23.70 9.29
C MET A 56 19.38 -24.30 10.59
N ALA A 57 18.80 -23.98 11.75
CA ALA A 57 19.21 -24.59 13.01
C ALA A 57 18.84 -26.08 13.08
N LEU A 58 17.71 -26.48 12.51
CA LEU A 58 17.33 -27.89 12.35
C LEU A 58 18.29 -28.62 11.39
N LEU A 59 18.61 -28.00 10.26
CA LEU A 59 19.58 -28.53 9.30
C LEU A 59 20.95 -28.79 9.96
N ALA A 60 21.44 -27.84 10.77
CA ALA A 60 22.71 -27.99 11.49
C ALA A 60 22.68 -29.17 12.49
N LYS A 61 21.54 -29.43 13.14
CA LYS A 61 21.35 -30.61 14.00
C LYS A 61 21.28 -31.91 13.20
N LEU A 62 20.61 -31.88 12.06
CA LEU A 62 20.49 -32.99 11.10
C LEU A 62 21.80 -33.23 10.33
N GLU A 63 22.76 -32.32 10.35
CA GLU A 63 24.04 -32.51 9.66
C GLU A 63 24.83 -33.71 10.19
N ALA A 64 24.59 -34.07 11.47
CA ALA A 64 25.10 -35.28 12.10
C ALA A 64 24.34 -36.57 11.68
N ALA A 65 23.15 -36.45 11.06
CA ALA A 65 22.28 -37.56 10.66
C ALA A 65 21.94 -37.47 9.15
N SER A 66 22.65 -38.24 8.33
CA SER A 66 22.35 -38.31 6.89
C SER A 66 21.04 -39.07 6.64
N GLY A 67 20.01 -38.39 6.14
CA GLY A 67 18.71 -38.99 5.85
C GLY A 67 17.84 -38.19 4.86
N PRO A 68 16.71 -38.76 4.39
CA PRO A 68 15.78 -38.10 3.47
C PRO A 68 15.20 -36.79 4.03
N GLU A 69 15.10 -36.68 5.35
CA GLU A 69 14.67 -35.48 6.08
C GLU A 69 15.59 -34.28 5.84
N LYS A 70 16.90 -34.51 5.70
CA LYS A 70 17.88 -33.47 5.37
C LYS A 70 17.60 -32.85 4.00
N ASN A 71 17.25 -33.66 3.00
CA ASN A 71 16.94 -33.18 1.66
C ASN A 71 15.65 -32.34 1.64
N LEU A 72 14.66 -32.71 2.45
CA LEU A 72 13.43 -31.93 2.60
C LEU A 72 13.70 -30.57 3.25
N CYS A 73 14.49 -30.54 4.34
CA CYS A 73 14.87 -29.31 5.02
C CYS A 73 15.69 -28.39 4.09
N LEU A 74 16.65 -28.93 3.31
CA LEU A 74 17.39 -28.14 2.31
C LEU A 74 16.47 -27.48 1.28
N ARG A 75 15.48 -28.22 0.76
CA ARG A 75 14.50 -27.67 -0.18
C ARG A 75 13.64 -26.59 0.45
N GLN A 76 13.22 -26.76 1.71
CA GLN A 76 12.45 -25.75 2.44
C GLN A 76 13.28 -24.48 2.66
N VAL A 77 14.56 -24.61 3.05
CA VAL A 77 15.49 -23.49 3.18
C VAL A 77 15.66 -22.74 1.86
N GLU A 78 15.84 -23.45 0.75
CA GLU A 78 15.99 -22.84 -0.57
C GLU A 78 14.71 -22.09 -1.00
N MET A 79 13.55 -22.73 -0.85
CA MET A 79 12.25 -22.11 -1.12
C MET A 79 12.04 -20.84 -0.29
N LEU A 80 12.31 -20.87 1.02
CA LEU A 80 12.17 -19.72 1.90
C LEU A 80 13.10 -18.56 1.50
N LYS A 81 14.35 -18.86 1.11
CA LYS A 81 15.29 -17.84 0.61
C LYS A 81 14.79 -17.17 -0.67
N ILE A 82 14.28 -17.95 -1.61
CA ILE A 82 13.72 -17.43 -2.87
C ILE A 82 12.54 -16.51 -2.58
N GLU A 83 11.64 -16.93 -1.68
CA GLU A 83 10.44 -16.17 -1.35
C GLU A 83 10.76 -14.85 -0.63
N ILE A 84 11.68 -14.87 0.35
CA ILE A 84 12.17 -13.64 1.01
C ILE A 84 12.79 -12.69 -0.02
N ALA A 85 13.61 -13.21 -0.94
CA ALA A 85 14.22 -12.39 -1.99
C ALA A 85 13.20 -11.83 -2.99
N ARG A 86 12.10 -12.55 -3.26
CA ARG A 86 10.98 -12.05 -4.06
C ARG A 86 10.26 -10.91 -3.35
N LEU A 87 9.86 -11.11 -2.09
CA LEU A 87 9.13 -10.11 -1.30
C LEU A 87 9.94 -8.83 -1.06
N ARG A 88 11.25 -8.94 -0.82
CA ARG A 88 12.14 -7.78 -0.70
C ARG A 88 12.20 -6.96 -2.01
N ARG A 89 12.32 -7.62 -3.17
CA ARG A 89 12.30 -6.94 -4.47
C ARG A 89 10.96 -6.25 -4.74
N GLU A 90 9.84 -6.89 -4.40
CA GLU A 90 8.51 -6.27 -4.50
C GLU A 90 8.36 -5.06 -3.59
N GLN A 91 8.97 -5.10 -2.41
CA GLN A 91 9.01 -3.97 -1.49
C GLN A 91 9.83 -2.80 -2.06
N GLU A 92 11.04 -3.06 -2.56
CA GLU A 92 11.89 -2.04 -3.18
C GLU A 92 11.19 -1.39 -4.37
N ALA A 93 10.53 -2.19 -5.22
CA ALA A 93 9.74 -1.69 -6.35
C ALA A 93 8.51 -0.88 -5.91
N ALA A 94 7.85 -1.27 -4.81
CA ALA A 94 6.73 -0.53 -4.25
C ALA A 94 7.17 0.81 -3.63
N SER A 95 8.35 0.88 -3.01
CA SER A 95 8.95 2.11 -2.49
C SER A 95 9.38 3.09 -3.58
N GLN A 96 9.71 2.60 -4.78
CA GLN A 96 10.14 3.42 -5.92
C GLN A 96 8.99 3.96 -6.79
N ARG A 97 7.73 3.56 -6.56
CA ARG A 97 6.60 4.16 -7.30
C ARG A 97 6.33 5.58 -6.80
N PRO A 98 6.55 6.64 -7.61
CA PRO A 98 6.08 7.97 -7.24
C PRO A 98 4.54 7.95 -7.18
N PRO A 99 3.92 8.82 -6.34
CA PRO A 99 2.47 8.94 -6.35
C PRO A 99 2.03 9.30 -7.77
N CYS A 100 1.07 8.54 -8.33
CA CYS A 100 0.39 8.93 -9.56
C CYS A 100 -0.06 10.38 -9.42
N GLN A 101 0.52 11.28 -10.22
CA GLN A 101 0.02 12.64 -10.34
C GLN A 101 -1.37 12.56 -10.98
N PRO A 102 -2.43 13.07 -10.33
CA PRO A 102 -3.71 13.22 -10.97
C PRO A 102 -3.65 14.49 -11.83
N GLY A 103 -3.30 14.37 -13.11
CA GLY A 103 -3.27 15.52 -14.01
C GLY A 103 -2.60 15.24 -15.34
N ALA A 104 -3.22 14.41 -16.19
CA ALA A 104 -2.93 14.38 -17.63
C ALA A 104 -4.05 13.63 -18.38
N ALA A 105 -5.14 14.34 -18.70
CA ALA A 105 -6.16 14.03 -19.72
C ALA A 105 -7.27 15.08 -19.53
N THR A 106 -7.64 15.97 -20.45
CA THR A 106 -7.39 16.13 -21.89
C THR A 106 -7.75 17.58 -22.24
N ASP A 107 -6.79 18.36 -22.74
CA ASP A 107 -7.10 19.49 -23.64
C ASP A 107 -7.11 18.90 -25.04
N ASP A 108 -8.29 18.74 -25.63
CA ASP A 108 -8.54 18.80 -27.07
C ASP A 108 -10.02 18.51 -27.36
N ALA A 109 -10.72 19.50 -27.93
CA ALA A 109 -11.53 19.36 -29.16
C ALA A 109 -12.64 20.42 -29.25
N SER A 110 -12.50 21.27 -30.28
CA SER A 110 -13.56 21.78 -31.17
C SER A 110 -14.59 22.76 -30.58
N GLY A 111 -14.70 24.01 -30.99
CA GLY A 111 -14.57 24.52 -32.36
C GLY A 111 -15.85 24.18 -33.14
N GLU A 112 -16.87 25.04 -33.08
CA GLU A 112 -17.85 25.20 -34.15
C GLU A 112 -18.36 26.66 -34.21
N PRO A 113 -18.49 27.25 -35.41
CA PRO A 113 -18.95 28.61 -35.61
C PRO A 113 -20.50 28.68 -35.73
N LYS A 114 -21.04 29.82 -35.30
CA LYS A 114 -22.46 30.16 -35.27
C LYS A 114 -22.95 30.64 -36.65
N PRO A 115 -24.14 30.24 -37.13
CA PRO A 115 -24.81 30.90 -38.25
C PRO A 115 -25.42 32.25 -37.87
#